data_AF-A0A2P4XUG2-F1
#
_entry.id   AF-A0A2P4XUG2-F1
#
_cell.length_a   1.000
_cell.length_b   1.000
_cell.length_c   1.000
_cell.angle_alpha   90.00
_cell.angle_beta   90.00
_cell.angle_gamma   90.00
#
_symmetry.space_group_name_H-M   'P 1'
#
loop_
_entity.id
_entity.type
_entity.pdbx_description
1 polymer ?
#
loop_
_entity_poly.entity_id
_entity_poly.type
_entity_poly.pdbx_seq_one_letter_code
_entity_poly.pdbx_strand_id
1 'polypeptide(L)'
;MLRLVSRFNQPARRAVQTSGKSLTGAHNMQCRCGNCVQHPMGCTCPRCQSRSFSVKSQPKYTIPKTQTAVIFDKLNGPLTVRKDWPVTQQKDLKPGEVLVRLAYTGVCHSDLHIWKGDFPQAPKLPCVGGHEGAGYVAAIGDHTRSNLKIGDPVGVKWIANSCLGCEDCRKGYEHTCTEVDQHGFTVDGSFQQWCVSFADHVTPIPKDLNMAAAAPILCAGVTVYKAMKEIRGACGDSVVIPGAGGGLGHFACQYARAMGYRVIAIDTGADKRKLIESYGIKDFIDFKDGNIRDKVLAATDGRGAHATVVVASNPEAYDDALSFLRPHGAVVMVGLPKDAKVTADVLGSVLNAHRIIGSYVGNRQDSIEALKVAAGGDVSTNYTVEKLDNLPNVFERMEAGKLAGRVVLDCA
;
A
#
# COMPACT_ATOMS: atom_id res chain seq x y z
N MET A 1 32.94 50.44 2.63
CA MET A 1 32.22 51.68 2.26
C MET A 1 31.56 51.40 0.92
N LEU A 2 30.25 51.39 0.69
CA LEU A 2 29.08 51.97 1.35
C LEU A 2 27.88 51.01 1.21
N ARG A 3 26.96 51.08 2.17
CA ARG A 3 25.58 50.52 2.16
C ARG A 3 24.64 51.41 1.34
N LEU A 4 23.56 50.82 0.79
CA LEU A 4 22.18 51.39 0.67
C LEU A 4 21.32 50.34 -0.08
N VAL A 5 20.59 49.45 0.60
CA VAL A 5 19.17 49.55 1.04
C VAL A 5 18.18 49.87 -0.09
N SER A 6 17.39 48.87 -0.48
CA SER A 6 16.02 49.07 -0.98
C SER A 6 15.11 47.96 -0.46
N ARG A 7 14.27 48.29 0.53
CA ARG A 7 13.15 47.48 1.00
C ARG A 7 11.95 47.75 0.09
N PHE A 8 11.39 46.71 -0.52
CA PHE A 8 10.04 46.75 -1.09
C PHE A 8 9.07 45.99 -0.17
N ASN A 9 7.96 46.67 0.13
CA ASN A 9 6.88 46.28 1.02
C ASN A 9 6.18 44.99 0.59
N GLN A 10 5.99 44.06 1.53
CA GLN A 10 4.91 43.07 1.48
C GLN A 10 3.71 43.56 2.29
N PRO A 11 2.46 43.38 1.83
CA PRO A 11 1.28 43.77 2.60
C PRO A 11 1.05 42.80 3.77
N ALA A 12 0.88 43.37 4.96
CA ALA A 12 0.58 42.64 6.19
C ALA A 12 -0.76 41.90 6.09
N ARG A 13 -0.73 40.56 6.15
CA ARG A 13 -1.92 39.76 6.44
C ARG A 13 -2.27 39.93 7.92
N ARG A 14 -3.39 40.58 8.20
CA ARG A 14 -4.04 40.56 9.53
C ARG A 14 -4.35 39.11 9.90
N ALA A 15 -3.60 38.58 10.86
CA ALA A 15 -4.00 37.38 11.58
C ALA A 15 -5.19 37.74 12.48
N VAL A 16 -6.38 37.25 12.14
CA VAL A 16 -7.52 37.24 13.05
C VAL A 16 -7.17 36.23 14.15
N GLN A 17 -6.73 36.72 15.31
CA GLN A 17 -6.68 35.93 16.53
C GLN A 17 -8.12 35.64 16.98
N THR A 18 -8.66 34.49 16.61
CA THR A 18 -9.78 33.92 17.35
C THR A 18 -9.21 33.29 18.61
N SER A 19 -9.46 33.92 19.76
CA SER A 19 -9.16 33.41 21.09
C SER A 19 -10.04 32.20 21.41
N GLY A 20 -9.71 31.03 20.85
CA GLY A 20 -10.26 29.75 21.30
C GLY A 20 -9.44 29.26 22.50
N LYS A 21 -9.98 29.39 23.71
CA LYS A 21 -9.39 28.81 24.93
C LYS A 21 -9.10 27.32 24.68
N SER A 22 -7.83 26.92 24.67
CA SER A 22 -7.48 25.50 24.63
C SER A 22 -7.79 24.89 25.99
N LEU A 23 -8.89 24.16 26.09
CA LEU A 23 -9.19 23.36 27.27
C LEU A 23 -8.32 22.10 27.21
N THR A 24 -7.25 22.08 27.99
CA THR A 24 -6.50 20.87 28.33
C THR A 24 -7.42 19.96 29.15
N GLY A 25 -8.06 18.99 28.48
CA GLY A 25 -8.76 17.90 29.16
C GLY A 25 -7.77 16.94 29.83
N ALA A 26 -8.27 16.11 30.76
CA ALA A 26 -7.52 15.24 31.68
C ALA A 26 -6.54 14.21 31.05
N HIS A 27 -6.45 14.16 29.72
CA HIS A 27 -5.44 13.40 28.99
C HIS A 27 -4.66 14.39 28.16
N ASN A 28 -3.36 14.55 28.45
CA ASN A 28 -2.44 15.56 27.94
C ASN A 28 -2.23 15.50 26.40
N MET A 29 -3.29 15.64 25.59
CA MET A 29 -3.33 15.54 24.14
C MET A 29 -4.28 16.59 23.54
N GLN A 30 -3.82 17.31 22.52
CA GLN A 30 -4.62 18.33 21.82
C GLN A 30 -5.76 17.70 21.00
N CYS A 31 -6.98 17.90 21.48
CA CYS A 31 -8.22 17.56 20.80
C CYS A 31 -8.53 18.57 19.68
N ARG A 32 -8.46 18.15 18.41
CA ARG A 32 -8.72 19.03 17.24
C ARG A 32 -10.18 19.06 16.76
N CYS A 33 -11.09 18.30 17.37
CA CYS A 33 -12.50 18.23 16.94
C CYS A 33 -13.44 19.21 17.67
N GLY A 34 -12.96 19.97 18.65
CA GLY A 34 -13.76 20.97 19.38
C GLY A 34 -14.79 20.42 20.38
N ASN A 35 -15.09 19.12 20.38
CA ASN A 35 -16.18 18.51 21.19
C ASN A 35 -15.74 17.80 22.48
N CYS A 36 -14.47 17.96 22.92
CA CYS A 36 -13.95 17.22 24.07
C CYS A 36 -14.62 17.53 25.43
N VAL A 37 -15.45 18.57 25.52
CA VAL A 37 -16.14 18.97 26.76
C VAL A 37 -17.36 18.08 27.07
N GLN A 38 -17.90 17.35 26.08
CA GLN A 38 -19.14 16.55 26.24
C GLN A 38 -18.91 15.07 26.59
N HIS A 39 -17.68 14.55 26.54
CA HIS A 39 -17.39 13.14 26.79
C HIS A 39 -16.18 12.94 27.73
N PRO A 40 -16.33 13.16 29.05
CA PRO A 40 -15.24 13.04 30.02
C PRO A 40 -14.74 11.61 30.26
N MET A 41 -15.49 10.59 29.83
CA MET A 41 -15.03 9.18 29.78
C MET A 41 -15.48 8.53 28.47
N GLY A 42 -14.53 8.25 27.58
CA GLY A 42 -14.77 7.54 26.32
C GLY A 42 -15.25 8.43 25.17
N CYS A 43 -14.32 8.91 24.34
CA CYS A 43 -14.66 9.61 23.10
C CYS A 43 -15.05 8.59 22.02
N THR A 44 -16.28 8.67 21.51
CA THR A 44 -16.82 7.80 20.45
C THR A 44 -16.61 8.36 19.04
N CYS A 45 -15.87 9.45 18.86
CA CYS A 45 -15.63 9.96 17.51
C CYS A 45 -14.87 8.90 16.68
N PRO A 46 -15.14 8.78 15.37
CA PRO A 46 -14.49 7.77 14.52
C PRO A 46 -12.96 7.79 14.64
N ARG A 47 -12.37 8.97 14.86
CA ARG A 47 -10.92 9.18 15.04
C ARG A 47 -10.35 8.71 16.39
N CYS A 48 -11.18 8.59 17.42
CA CYS A 48 -10.82 8.03 18.74
C CYS A 48 -11.20 6.55 18.85
N GLN A 49 -12.30 6.12 18.24
CA GLN A 49 -12.65 4.70 18.12
C GLN A 49 -11.66 3.95 17.22
N SER A 50 -11.14 4.60 16.17
CA SER A 50 -10.04 4.08 15.36
C SER A 50 -8.71 3.98 16.12
N ARG A 51 -8.67 4.25 17.43
CA ARG A 51 -7.48 4.13 18.28
C ARG A 51 -7.63 3.04 19.36
N SER A 52 -8.79 2.40 19.50
CA SER A 52 -8.90 1.16 20.27
C SER A 52 -8.46 0.00 19.40
N PHE A 53 -7.15 -0.10 19.19
CA PHE A 53 -6.58 -1.26 18.54
C PHE A 53 -6.62 -2.45 19.49
N SER A 54 -7.00 -3.60 18.95
CA SER A 54 -7.07 -4.87 19.66
C SER A 54 -5.68 -5.29 20.18
N VAL A 55 -4.61 -4.91 19.46
CA VAL A 55 -3.20 -5.03 19.85
C VAL A 55 -2.60 -3.63 20.08
N LYS A 56 -1.87 -3.46 21.20
CA LYS A 56 -1.22 -2.19 21.57
C LYS A 56 0.30 -2.32 21.61
N SER A 57 0.99 -1.19 21.43
CA SER A 57 2.42 -1.06 21.74
C SER A 57 2.65 -1.36 23.23
N GLN A 58 3.66 -2.16 23.53
CA GLN A 58 4.07 -2.49 24.90
C GLN A 58 5.59 -2.38 25.01
N PRO A 59 6.13 -1.97 26.18
CA PRO A 59 7.57 -1.94 26.41
C PRO A 59 8.19 -3.34 26.51
N LYS A 60 7.35 -4.36 26.73
CA LYS A 60 7.70 -5.78 26.77
C LYS A 60 6.46 -6.59 26.42
N TYR A 61 6.64 -7.70 25.70
CA TYR A 61 5.57 -8.62 25.36
C TYR A 61 5.78 -9.97 26.05
N THR A 62 4.70 -10.58 26.52
CA THR A 62 4.68 -12.01 26.89
C THR A 62 4.44 -12.81 25.62
N ILE A 63 5.50 -13.39 25.06
CA ILE A 63 5.42 -14.19 23.83
C ILE A 63 4.81 -15.55 24.18
N PRO A 64 3.64 -15.92 23.63
CA PRO A 64 3.04 -17.23 23.88
C PRO A 64 3.81 -18.33 23.14
N LYS A 65 3.60 -19.59 23.52
CA LYS A 65 4.21 -20.73 22.81
C LYS A 65 3.49 -21.05 21.49
N THR A 66 2.19 -20.77 21.44
CA THR A 66 1.33 -21.04 20.29
C THR A 66 0.47 -19.81 19.96
N GLN A 67 -0.06 -19.77 18.76
CA GLN A 67 -0.85 -18.68 18.21
C GLN A 67 -1.91 -19.17 17.23
N THR A 68 -2.82 -18.26 16.87
CA THR A 68 -3.69 -18.43 15.71
C THR A 68 -2.95 -18.07 14.42
N ALA A 69 -3.03 -18.95 13.43
CA ALA A 69 -2.56 -18.72 12.06
C ALA A 69 -3.51 -19.38 11.06
N VAL A 70 -3.61 -18.83 9.86
CA VAL A 70 -4.32 -19.46 8.74
C VAL A 70 -3.28 -20.02 7.78
N ILE A 71 -3.32 -21.34 7.57
CA ILE A 71 -2.30 -22.07 6.81
C ILE A 71 -2.89 -22.84 5.64
N PHE A 72 -2.05 -23.19 4.68
CA PHE A 72 -2.34 -24.23 3.70
C PHE A 72 -1.15 -25.19 3.55
N ASP A 73 -1.44 -26.49 3.56
CA ASP A 73 -0.43 -27.55 3.44
C ASP A 73 -0.16 -27.95 1.99
N LYS A 74 -1.05 -27.56 1.07
CA LYS A 74 -0.94 -27.80 -0.38
C LYS A 74 -1.57 -26.67 -1.17
N LEU A 75 -1.09 -26.47 -2.39
CA LEU A 75 -1.66 -25.49 -3.33
C LEU A 75 -3.12 -25.83 -3.62
N ASN A 76 -3.95 -24.79 -3.68
CA ASN A 76 -5.40 -24.85 -3.86
C ASN A 76 -6.09 -25.82 -2.85
N GLY A 77 -5.44 -26.05 -1.70
CA GLY A 77 -5.95 -26.89 -0.64
C GLY A 77 -6.78 -26.11 0.37
N PRO A 78 -7.35 -26.79 1.38
CA PRO A 78 -8.11 -26.12 2.45
C PRO A 78 -7.24 -25.09 3.19
N LEU A 79 -7.77 -23.88 3.34
CA LEU A 79 -7.22 -22.87 4.25
C LEU A 79 -7.65 -23.22 5.67
N THR A 80 -6.70 -23.67 6.49
CA THR A 80 -6.97 -24.19 7.83
C THR A 80 -6.61 -23.15 8.90
N VAL A 81 -7.57 -22.82 9.76
CA VAL A 81 -7.33 -21.99 10.95
C VAL A 81 -6.75 -22.87 12.07
N ARG A 82 -5.49 -22.67 12.41
CA ARG A 82 -4.78 -23.38 13.49
C ARG A 82 -4.62 -22.46 14.69
N LYS A 83 -5.00 -22.91 15.89
CA LYS A 83 -4.84 -22.16 17.15
C LYS A 83 -3.61 -22.57 17.96
N ASP A 84 -2.94 -23.61 17.49
CA ASP A 84 -1.77 -24.26 18.08
C ASP A 84 -0.51 -24.04 17.23
N TRP A 85 -0.54 -23.11 16.27
CA TRP A 85 0.62 -22.81 15.42
C TRP A 85 1.76 -22.27 16.30
N PRO A 86 3.00 -22.76 16.16
CA PRO A 86 4.09 -22.34 17.03
C PRO A 86 4.44 -20.86 16.83
N VAL A 87 4.89 -20.21 17.90
CA VAL A 87 5.49 -18.87 17.85
C VAL A 87 6.99 -19.00 18.08
N THR A 88 7.79 -18.39 17.21
CA THR A 88 9.24 -18.29 17.41
C THR A 88 9.52 -17.52 18.70
N GLN A 89 10.23 -18.14 19.64
CA GLN A 89 10.58 -17.50 20.90
C GLN A 89 11.78 -16.58 20.71
N GLN A 90 11.93 -15.57 21.58
CA GLN A 90 13.01 -14.58 21.45
C GLN A 90 14.40 -15.21 21.35
N LYS A 91 14.67 -16.26 22.15
CA LYS A 91 15.95 -16.98 22.16
C LYS A 91 16.25 -17.73 20.85
N ASP A 92 15.23 -17.98 20.02
CA ASP A 92 15.32 -18.73 18.78
C ASP A 92 15.38 -17.80 17.55
N LEU A 93 15.23 -16.47 17.74
CA LEU A 93 15.42 -15.47 16.69
C LEU A 93 16.90 -15.38 16.32
N LYS A 94 17.18 -15.41 15.02
CA LYS A 94 18.53 -15.24 14.49
C LYS A 94 18.95 -13.77 14.50
N PRO A 95 20.25 -13.46 14.44
CA PRO A 95 20.71 -12.10 14.18
C PRO A 95 20.09 -11.54 12.89
N GLY A 96 19.51 -10.36 12.97
CA GLY A 96 18.76 -9.73 11.87
C GLY A 96 17.25 -9.93 11.97
N GLU A 97 16.78 -10.96 12.68
CA GLU A 97 15.35 -11.25 12.81
C GLU A 97 14.69 -10.43 13.93
N VAL A 98 13.42 -10.10 13.72
CA VAL A 98 12.53 -9.49 14.70
C VAL A 98 11.23 -10.27 14.75
N LEU A 99 10.65 -10.39 15.94
CA LEU A 99 9.30 -10.90 16.09
C LEU A 99 8.33 -9.72 16.14
N VAL A 100 7.33 -9.71 15.26
CA VAL A 100 6.30 -8.68 15.20
C VAL A 100 4.99 -9.23 15.72
N ARG A 101 4.41 -8.58 16.74
CA ARG A 101 3.01 -8.82 17.14
C ARG A 101 2.10 -8.05 16.19
N LEU A 102 1.45 -8.77 15.28
CA LEU A 102 0.58 -8.18 14.27
C LEU A 102 -0.72 -7.68 14.90
N ALA A 103 -1.10 -6.45 14.56
CA ALA A 103 -2.41 -5.89 14.91
C ALA A 103 -3.41 -6.14 13.77
N TYR A 104 -2.97 -5.91 12.54
CA TYR A 104 -3.77 -6.11 11.34
C TYR A 104 -2.94 -6.68 10.21
N THR A 105 -3.59 -7.32 9.25
CA THR A 105 -2.98 -7.67 7.96
C THR A 105 -3.96 -7.39 6.83
N GLY A 106 -3.49 -6.76 5.77
CA GLY A 106 -4.28 -6.64 4.55
C GLY A 106 -4.36 -7.96 3.79
N VAL A 107 -5.31 -8.04 2.86
CA VAL A 107 -5.49 -9.18 1.96
C VAL A 107 -5.51 -8.68 0.51
N CYS A 108 -4.75 -9.29 -0.38
CA CYS A 108 -4.78 -8.96 -1.80
C CYS A 108 -4.75 -10.18 -2.73
N HIS A 109 -4.97 -9.94 -4.02
CA HIS A 109 -5.03 -11.01 -5.04
C HIS A 109 -3.73 -11.78 -5.16
N SER A 110 -2.58 -11.18 -4.83
CA SER A 110 -1.31 -11.93 -4.79
C SER A 110 -1.38 -13.09 -3.79
N ASP A 111 -2.01 -12.92 -2.63
CA ASP A 111 -2.17 -14.01 -1.66
C ASP A 111 -3.04 -15.15 -2.22
N LEU A 112 -4.10 -14.81 -2.97
CA LEU A 112 -4.96 -15.77 -3.66
C LEU A 112 -4.19 -16.55 -4.73
N HIS A 113 -3.39 -15.87 -5.56
CA HIS A 113 -2.58 -16.49 -6.61
C HIS A 113 -1.48 -17.39 -6.05
N ILE A 114 -0.85 -17.01 -4.93
CA ILE A 114 0.11 -17.86 -4.23
C ILE A 114 -0.56 -19.14 -3.74
N TRP A 115 -1.71 -19.02 -3.08
CA TRP A 115 -2.48 -20.17 -2.60
C TRP A 115 -2.89 -21.09 -3.75
N LYS A 116 -3.36 -20.54 -4.88
CA LYS A 116 -3.74 -21.31 -6.08
C LYS A 116 -2.56 -21.97 -6.78
N GLY A 117 -1.35 -21.45 -6.62
CA GLY A 117 -0.17 -21.90 -7.36
C GLY A 117 -0.11 -21.36 -8.79
N ASP A 118 -0.61 -20.15 -9.02
CA ASP A 118 -0.63 -19.53 -10.36
C ASP A 118 0.75 -18.98 -10.78
N PHE A 119 1.67 -18.80 -9.83
CA PHE A 119 3.03 -18.34 -10.11
C PHE A 119 3.93 -19.49 -10.58
N PRO A 120 4.96 -19.21 -11.41
CA PRO A 120 5.86 -20.25 -11.93
C PRO A 120 6.64 -21.01 -10.84
N GLN A 121 6.84 -20.38 -9.69
CA GLN A 121 7.54 -20.96 -8.54
C GLN A 121 6.50 -21.32 -7.46
N ALA A 122 6.69 -22.47 -6.82
CA ALA A 122 5.84 -22.87 -5.72
C ALA A 122 6.29 -22.19 -4.41
N PRO A 123 5.35 -21.75 -3.55
CA PRO A 123 5.68 -21.30 -2.19
C PRO A 123 6.22 -22.48 -1.34
N LYS A 124 6.83 -22.15 -0.20
CA LYS A 124 7.10 -23.13 0.86
C LYS A 124 5.80 -23.79 1.31
N LEU A 125 5.86 -25.06 1.73
CA LEU A 125 4.73 -25.75 2.35
C LEU A 125 5.20 -26.46 3.64
N PRO A 126 4.40 -26.46 4.72
CA PRO A 126 3.17 -25.66 4.90
C PRO A 126 3.47 -24.16 4.87
N CYS A 127 2.48 -23.37 4.44
CA CYS A 127 2.63 -21.91 4.30
C CYS A 127 1.62 -21.19 5.19
N VAL A 128 2.10 -20.22 5.97
CA VAL A 128 1.27 -19.10 6.42
C VAL A 128 1.36 -18.01 5.34
N GLY A 129 0.26 -17.66 4.68
CA GLY A 129 0.24 -16.61 3.66
C GLY A 129 0.32 -15.17 4.24
N GLY A 130 0.14 -14.17 3.37
CA GLY A 130 0.00 -12.76 3.76
C GLY A 130 1.31 -11.98 3.74
N HIS A 131 1.25 -10.73 3.27
CA HIS A 131 2.43 -9.88 3.13
C HIS A 131 2.12 -8.38 3.35
N GLU A 132 1.09 -8.11 4.15
CA GLU A 132 0.55 -6.77 4.41
C GLU A 132 0.34 -6.53 5.92
N GLY A 133 1.27 -7.02 6.74
CA GLY A 133 1.13 -7.00 8.19
C GLY A 133 1.47 -5.65 8.79
N ALA A 134 0.65 -5.12 9.69
CA ALA A 134 0.92 -3.93 10.49
C ALA A 134 0.87 -4.28 11.98
N GLY A 135 1.93 -3.99 12.72
CA GLY A 135 2.05 -4.44 14.10
C GLY A 135 3.15 -3.72 14.87
N TYR A 136 3.61 -4.35 15.94
CA TYR A 136 4.63 -3.81 16.83
C TYR A 136 5.79 -4.79 16.99
N VAL A 137 7.02 -4.29 17.02
CA VAL A 137 8.20 -5.09 17.36
C VAL A 137 8.02 -5.63 18.77
N ALA A 138 7.99 -6.95 18.92
CA ALA A 138 7.78 -7.62 20.19
C ALA A 138 9.06 -8.22 20.78
N ALA A 139 9.97 -8.66 19.91
CA ALA A 139 11.32 -9.07 20.26
C ALA A 139 12.28 -8.82 19.08
N ILE A 140 13.57 -8.75 19.40
CA ILE A 140 14.66 -8.57 18.43
C ILE A 140 15.66 -9.69 18.72
N GLY A 141 16.14 -10.37 17.69
CA GLY A 141 17.16 -11.41 17.83
C GLY A 141 18.45 -10.86 18.40
N ASP A 142 19.13 -11.64 19.23
CA ASP A 142 20.39 -11.22 19.82
C ASP A 142 21.44 -10.92 18.73
N HIS A 143 22.33 -9.97 19.00
CA HIS A 143 23.36 -9.49 18.07
C HIS A 143 22.83 -8.79 16.79
N THR A 144 21.53 -8.55 16.68
CA THR A 144 20.94 -7.75 15.60
C THR A 144 21.38 -6.29 15.71
N ARG A 145 22.01 -5.75 14.67
CA ARG A 145 22.27 -4.31 14.56
C ARG A 145 21.03 -3.62 14.04
N SER A 146 20.34 -2.86 14.89
CA SER A 146 19.15 -2.12 14.48
C SER A 146 18.92 -0.91 15.39
N ASN A 147 18.20 0.08 14.88
CA ASN A 147 17.67 1.19 15.66
C ASN A 147 16.25 0.92 16.20
N LEU A 148 15.67 -0.24 15.86
CA LEU A 148 14.36 -0.65 16.33
C LEU A 148 14.35 -0.89 17.84
N LYS A 149 13.21 -0.61 18.46
CA LYS A 149 12.93 -0.87 19.88
C LYS A 149 11.68 -1.71 20.01
N ILE A 150 11.60 -2.48 21.08
CA ILE A 150 10.36 -3.17 21.45
C ILE A 150 9.24 -2.13 21.60
N GLY A 151 8.09 -2.40 20.99
CA GLY A 151 6.94 -1.51 20.93
C GLY A 151 6.93 -0.56 19.73
N ASP A 152 7.98 -0.52 18.90
CA ASP A 152 7.98 0.31 17.69
C ASP A 152 6.93 -0.19 16.67
N PRO A 153 6.16 0.73 16.07
CA PRO A 153 5.16 0.39 15.05
C PRO A 153 5.86 0.08 13.72
N VAL A 154 5.62 -1.13 13.18
CA VAL A 154 6.28 -1.60 11.96
C VAL A 154 5.34 -2.36 11.04
N GLY A 155 5.66 -2.31 9.75
CA GLY A 155 5.00 -3.03 8.67
C GLY A 155 5.84 -4.18 8.15
N VAL A 156 5.20 -5.31 7.92
CA VAL A 156 5.69 -6.53 7.27
C VAL A 156 5.16 -6.53 5.84
N LYS A 157 6.07 -6.53 4.85
CA LYS A 157 5.77 -6.38 3.42
C LYS A 157 6.10 -7.64 2.65
N TRP A 158 5.85 -7.64 1.34
CA TRP A 158 6.28 -8.70 0.42
C TRP A 158 7.75 -9.08 0.57
N ILE A 159 8.68 -8.16 0.34
CA ILE A 159 10.12 -8.42 0.51
C ILE A 159 10.42 -8.55 2.01
N ALA A 160 10.74 -9.77 2.42
CA ALA A 160 11.10 -10.11 3.79
C ALA A 160 12.57 -9.81 4.08
N ASN A 161 13.44 -10.27 3.20
CA ASN A 161 14.88 -10.14 3.35
C ASN A 161 15.55 -10.06 1.98
N SER A 162 16.80 -9.62 1.95
CA SER A 162 17.68 -9.66 0.79
C SER A 162 19.14 -9.71 1.24
N CYS A 163 20.07 -10.06 0.37
CA CYS A 163 21.48 -10.18 0.76
C CYS A 163 22.16 -8.86 1.13
N LEU A 164 21.58 -7.72 0.74
CA LEU A 164 22.12 -6.36 0.91
C LEU A 164 23.51 -6.11 0.28
N GLY A 165 24.13 -7.14 -0.33
CA GLY A 165 25.49 -7.14 -0.84
C GLY A 165 25.60 -7.31 -2.35
N CYS A 166 24.52 -7.54 -3.10
CA CYS A 166 24.53 -7.58 -4.57
C CYS A 166 24.32 -6.18 -5.18
N GLU A 167 24.53 -6.05 -6.50
CA GLU A 167 24.35 -4.78 -7.22
C GLU A 167 22.93 -4.23 -7.10
N ASP A 168 21.93 -5.09 -7.29
CA ASP A 168 20.53 -4.71 -7.22
C ASP A 168 20.17 -4.19 -5.83
N CYS A 169 20.59 -4.89 -4.77
CA CYS A 169 20.38 -4.43 -3.40
C CYS A 169 21.02 -3.05 -3.14
N ARG A 170 22.23 -2.81 -3.63
CA ARG A 170 22.91 -1.50 -3.48
C ARG A 170 22.19 -0.38 -4.24
N LYS A 171 21.50 -0.71 -5.33
CA LYS A 171 20.69 0.23 -6.11
C LYS A 171 19.26 0.39 -5.60
N GLY A 172 18.87 -0.32 -4.54
CA GLY A 172 17.51 -0.32 -4.02
C GLY A 172 16.52 -1.07 -4.92
N TYR A 173 16.99 -2.11 -5.61
CA TYR A 173 16.21 -3.07 -6.39
C TYR A 173 16.21 -4.43 -5.70
N GLU A 174 15.97 -4.46 -4.38
CA GLU A 174 16.03 -5.70 -3.58
C GLU A 174 15.06 -6.79 -4.08
N HIS A 175 14.03 -6.41 -4.84
CA HIS A 175 13.07 -7.34 -5.44
C HIS A 175 13.65 -8.23 -6.56
N THR A 176 14.79 -7.89 -7.15
CA THR A 176 15.52 -8.74 -8.11
C THR A 176 16.74 -9.41 -7.50
N CYS A 177 16.92 -9.31 -6.16
CA CYS A 177 17.97 -10.04 -5.47
C CYS A 177 17.78 -11.56 -5.64
N THR A 178 18.87 -12.27 -5.93
CA THR A 178 18.86 -13.73 -6.09
C THR A 178 18.70 -14.48 -4.77
N GLU A 179 18.89 -13.80 -3.64
CA GLU A 179 18.73 -14.32 -2.28
C GLU A 179 17.59 -13.56 -1.56
N VAL A 180 16.52 -13.23 -2.30
CA VAL A 180 15.35 -12.55 -1.76
C VAL A 180 14.47 -13.52 -1.00
N ASP A 181 14.08 -13.15 0.22
CA ASP A 181 12.99 -13.82 0.93
C ASP A 181 11.71 -13.03 0.81
N GLN A 182 10.57 -13.74 0.73
CA GLN A 182 9.26 -13.16 0.48
C GLN A 182 8.24 -13.70 1.50
N HIS A 183 7.60 -12.80 2.24
CA HIS A 183 6.57 -13.16 3.23
C HIS A 183 5.36 -13.78 2.53
N GLY A 184 4.85 -14.87 3.09
CA GLY A 184 3.75 -15.61 2.52
C GLY A 184 4.13 -16.40 1.27
N PHE A 185 5.43 -16.56 0.97
CA PHE A 185 5.91 -17.28 -0.20
C PHE A 185 7.16 -18.14 0.10
N THR A 186 8.33 -17.55 0.34
CA THR A 186 9.54 -18.31 0.76
C THR A 186 9.68 -18.40 2.28
N VAL A 187 9.07 -17.47 3.01
CA VAL A 187 8.97 -17.47 4.48
C VAL A 187 7.52 -17.25 4.92
N ASP A 188 7.19 -17.57 6.17
CA ASP A 188 5.83 -17.39 6.67
C ASP A 188 5.42 -15.92 6.70
N GLY A 189 4.18 -15.67 6.32
CA GLY A 189 3.61 -14.35 6.11
C GLY A 189 2.83 -13.79 7.28
N SER A 190 1.98 -12.81 7.01
CA SER A 190 1.25 -12.03 8.00
C SER A 190 -0.14 -12.57 8.37
N PHE A 191 -0.61 -13.69 7.82
CA PHE A 191 -1.87 -14.33 8.24
C PHE A 191 -1.74 -15.15 9.54
N GLN A 192 -1.14 -14.52 10.55
CA GLN A 192 -0.91 -15.05 11.90
C GLN A 192 -0.85 -13.91 12.92
N GLN A 193 -0.83 -14.23 14.21
CA GLN A 193 -0.82 -13.22 15.28
C GLN A 193 0.60 -12.66 15.55
N TRP A 194 1.64 -13.47 15.33
CA TRP A 194 3.06 -13.21 15.57
C TRP A 194 3.86 -13.68 14.37
N CYS A 195 4.57 -12.76 13.72
CA CYS A 195 5.30 -13.02 12.48
C CYS A 195 6.78 -12.68 12.65
N VAL A 196 7.66 -13.58 12.24
CA VAL A 196 9.09 -13.28 12.13
C VAL A 196 9.31 -12.44 10.89
N SER A 197 10.10 -11.39 11.01
CA SER A 197 10.51 -10.52 9.92
C SER A 197 11.95 -10.08 10.12
N PHE A 198 12.46 -9.19 9.28
CA PHE A 198 13.88 -8.80 9.29
C PHE A 198 14.05 -7.31 9.55
N ALA A 199 14.96 -6.98 10.47
CA ALA A 199 15.16 -5.63 10.99
C ALA A 199 15.45 -4.59 9.91
N ASP A 200 16.16 -4.98 8.83
CA ASP A 200 16.51 -4.11 7.71
C ASP A 200 15.35 -3.85 6.73
N HIS A 201 14.29 -4.67 6.78
CA HIS A 201 13.21 -4.69 5.79
C HIS A 201 11.82 -4.35 6.37
N VAL A 202 11.63 -4.52 7.67
CA VAL A 202 10.43 -3.99 8.35
C VAL A 202 10.33 -2.48 8.15
N THR A 203 9.12 -2.00 7.88
CA THR A 203 8.91 -0.59 7.54
C THR A 203 8.31 0.16 8.73
N PRO A 204 9.00 1.15 9.31
CA PRO A 204 8.42 1.99 10.35
C PRO A 204 7.09 2.62 9.91
N ILE A 205 6.05 2.44 10.72
CA ILE A 205 4.73 3.04 10.49
C ILE A 205 4.65 4.36 11.26
N PRO A 206 4.30 5.50 10.62
CA PRO A 206 4.09 6.76 11.33
C PRO A 206 3.08 6.61 12.47
N LYS A 207 3.39 7.16 13.65
CA LYS A 207 2.58 6.98 14.88
C LYS A 207 1.14 7.51 14.78
N ASP A 208 0.92 8.45 13.86
CA ASP A 208 -0.36 9.09 13.58
C ASP A 208 -1.18 8.37 12.50
N LEU A 209 -0.59 7.40 11.79
CA LEU A 209 -1.28 6.57 10.81
C LEU A 209 -1.94 5.37 11.51
N ASN A 210 -3.23 5.15 11.22
CA ASN A 210 -3.97 4.01 11.74
C ASN A 210 -3.40 2.70 11.17
N MET A 211 -3.14 1.70 12.03
CA MET A 211 -2.52 0.42 11.62
C MET A 211 -3.35 -0.37 10.60
N ALA A 212 -4.68 -0.41 10.75
CA ALA A 212 -5.54 -1.09 9.80
C ALA A 212 -5.54 -0.38 8.43
N ALA A 213 -5.48 0.96 8.42
CA ALA A 213 -5.33 1.72 7.18
C ALA A 213 -3.92 1.58 6.57
N ALA A 214 -2.88 1.43 7.40
CA ALA A 214 -1.50 1.24 6.96
C ALA A 214 -1.27 -0.11 6.28
N ALA A 215 -1.93 -1.17 6.75
CA ALA A 215 -1.73 -2.53 6.26
C ALA A 215 -1.87 -2.64 4.71
N PRO A 216 -2.95 -2.17 4.06
CA PRO A 216 -3.05 -2.18 2.60
C PRO A 216 -2.05 -1.28 1.87
N ILE A 217 -1.52 -0.25 2.54
CA ILE A 217 -0.51 0.62 1.94
C ILE A 217 0.80 -0.14 1.78
N LEU A 218 1.14 -1.05 2.70
CA LEU A 218 2.40 -1.82 2.71
C LEU A 218 2.62 -2.71 1.47
N CYS A 219 1.55 -3.01 0.72
CA CYS A 219 1.64 -3.62 -0.61
C CYS A 219 1.07 -2.67 -1.67
N ALA A 220 -0.26 -2.59 -1.80
CA ALA A 220 -0.91 -1.87 -2.89
C ALA A 220 -0.49 -0.40 -2.96
N GLY A 221 -0.38 0.29 -1.83
CA GLY A 221 0.05 1.68 -1.76
C GLY A 221 1.51 1.89 -2.20
N VAL A 222 2.44 1.11 -1.66
CA VAL A 222 3.87 1.15 -2.03
C VAL A 222 4.06 0.82 -3.51
N THR A 223 3.36 -0.21 -4.01
CA THR A 223 3.42 -0.64 -5.41
C THR A 223 3.02 0.49 -6.37
N VAL A 224 1.87 1.15 -6.13
CA VAL A 224 1.43 2.23 -7.02
C VAL A 224 2.22 3.52 -6.80
N TYR A 225 2.72 3.79 -5.60
CA TYR A 225 3.66 4.89 -5.35
C TYR A 225 4.93 4.73 -6.19
N LYS A 226 5.51 3.51 -6.20
CA LYS A 226 6.63 3.16 -7.06
C LYS A 226 6.27 3.28 -8.54
N ALA A 227 5.11 2.80 -8.97
CA ALA A 227 4.67 2.91 -10.35
C ALA A 227 4.57 4.37 -10.82
N MET A 228 4.09 5.29 -9.98
CA MET A 228 4.05 6.72 -10.30
C MET A 228 5.45 7.33 -10.44
N LYS A 229 6.45 6.84 -9.68
CA LYS A 229 7.85 7.26 -9.85
C LYS A 229 8.46 6.76 -11.15
N GLU A 230 8.05 5.60 -11.66
CA GLU A 230 8.54 5.06 -12.94
C GLU A 230 8.13 5.88 -14.17
N ILE A 231 7.05 6.66 -14.05
CA ILE A 231 6.64 7.63 -15.08
C ILE A 231 7.80 8.59 -15.39
N ARG A 232 8.53 9.04 -14.36
CA ARG A 232 9.54 10.12 -14.44
C ARG A 232 8.97 11.39 -15.08
N GLY A 233 7.73 11.71 -14.73
CA GLY A 233 7.01 12.88 -15.24
C GLY A 233 7.17 14.11 -14.36
N ALA A 234 6.46 15.17 -14.72
CA ALA A 234 6.41 16.43 -14.00
C ALA A 234 5.00 16.73 -13.45
N CYS A 235 4.91 17.64 -12.48
CA CYS A 235 3.63 18.17 -12.03
C CYS A 235 2.85 18.77 -13.22
N GLY A 236 1.56 18.45 -13.31
CA GLY A 236 0.69 18.84 -14.42
C GLY A 236 0.57 17.77 -15.52
N ASP A 237 1.48 16.81 -15.58
CA ASP A 237 1.40 15.70 -16.51
C ASP A 237 0.13 14.86 -16.26
N SER A 238 -0.49 14.38 -17.34
CA SER A 238 -1.69 13.53 -17.27
C SER A 238 -1.34 12.04 -17.21
N VAL A 239 -2.03 11.32 -16.32
CA VAL A 239 -1.91 9.87 -16.16
C VAL A 239 -3.27 9.19 -16.31
N VAL A 240 -3.32 8.19 -17.19
CA VAL A 240 -4.49 7.33 -17.39
C VAL A 240 -4.35 6.10 -16.50
N ILE A 241 -5.40 5.76 -15.74
CA ILE A 241 -5.36 4.65 -14.79
C ILE A 241 -6.52 3.67 -15.09
N PRO A 242 -6.29 2.64 -15.93
CA PRO A 242 -7.20 1.51 -16.07
C PRO A 242 -7.29 0.70 -14.78
N GLY A 243 -8.52 0.48 -14.28
CA GLY A 243 -8.79 -0.16 -12.99
C GLY A 243 -8.79 0.83 -11.82
N ALA A 244 -9.08 2.11 -12.08
CA ALA A 244 -8.98 3.19 -11.11
C ALA A 244 -9.80 3.00 -9.83
N GLY A 245 -11.00 2.43 -9.89
CA GLY A 245 -11.83 2.20 -8.71
C GLY A 245 -11.53 0.90 -7.97
N GLY A 246 -10.52 0.13 -8.40
CA GLY A 246 -10.10 -1.12 -7.78
C GLY A 246 -9.23 -0.95 -6.52
N GLY A 247 -8.81 -2.09 -5.97
CA GLY A 247 -7.97 -2.15 -4.77
C GLY A 247 -6.63 -1.42 -4.89
N LEU A 248 -5.95 -1.50 -6.04
CA LEU A 248 -4.75 -0.71 -6.33
C LEU A 248 -5.10 0.68 -6.88
N GLY A 249 -6.11 0.75 -7.75
CA GLY A 249 -6.46 1.98 -8.45
C GLY A 249 -6.83 3.14 -7.54
N HIS A 250 -7.54 2.90 -6.45
CA HIS A 250 -7.93 4.00 -5.56
C HIS A 250 -6.71 4.63 -4.87
N PHE A 251 -5.65 3.84 -4.61
CA PHE A 251 -4.36 4.37 -4.17
C PHE A 251 -3.64 5.07 -5.31
N ALA A 252 -3.60 4.46 -6.51
CA ALA A 252 -2.92 5.03 -7.67
C ALA A 252 -3.45 6.44 -7.99
N CYS A 253 -4.77 6.61 -7.94
CA CYS A 253 -5.44 7.89 -8.12
C CYS A 253 -5.00 8.94 -7.09
N GLN A 254 -4.98 8.59 -5.81
CA GLN A 254 -4.61 9.51 -4.73
C GLN A 254 -3.12 9.85 -4.74
N TYR A 255 -2.24 8.87 -4.92
CA TYR A 255 -0.79 9.13 -5.04
C TYR A 255 -0.46 9.94 -6.29
N ALA A 256 -1.11 9.67 -7.42
CA ALA A 256 -0.92 10.46 -8.62
C ALA A 256 -1.27 11.94 -8.36
N ARG A 257 -2.41 12.20 -7.70
CA ARG A 257 -2.82 13.54 -7.29
C ARG A 257 -1.84 14.19 -6.32
N ALA A 258 -1.38 13.46 -5.30
CA ALA A 258 -0.41 13.95 -4.33
C ALA A 258 0.95 14.30 -4.97
N MET A 259 1.32 13.62 -6.07
CA MET A 259 2.50 13.90 -6.87
C MET A 259 2.29 15.02 -7.93
N GLY A 260 1.10 15.59 -8.01
CA GLY A 260 0.78 16.69 -8.92
C GLY A 260 0.34 16.26 -10.32
N TYR A 261 0.07 14.98 -10.56
CA TYR A 261 -0.45 14.50 -11.84
C TYR A 261 -1.96 14.77 -11.99
N ARG A 262 -2.39 15.01 -13.24
CA ARG A 262 -3.81 15.04 -13.61
C ARG A 262 -4.29 13.63 -13.94
N VAL A 263 -5.21 13.10 -13.13
CA VAL A 263 -5.67 11.71 -13.26
C VAL A 263 -6.86 11.63 -14.21
N ILE A 264 -6.80 10.68 -15.14
CA ILE A 264 -7.89 10.21 -15.98
C ILE A 264 -8.18 8.76 -15.57
N ALA A 265 -9.27 8.56 -14.85
CA ALA A 265 -9.67 7.27 -14.30
C ALA A 265 -10.48 6.47 -15.34
N ILE A 266 -10.15 5.19 -15.53
CA ILE A 266 -10.94 4.26 -16.33
C ILE A 266 -11.39 3.11 -15.42
N ASP A 267 -12.70 2.98 -15.22
CA ASP A 267 -13.33 1.85 -14.52
C ASP A 267 -14.83 1.81 -14.84
N THR A 268 -15.61 0.89 -14.29
CA THR A 268 -17.06 0.82 -14.52
C THR A 268 -17.86 0.82 -13.22
N GLY A 269 -19.08 1.38 -13.28
CA GLY A 269 -20.04 1.33 -12.17
C GLY A 269 -20.09 2.56 -11.28
N ALA A 270 -21.29 2.87 -10.78
CA ALA A 270 -21.59 4.10 -10.05
C ALA A 270 -20.81 4.25 -8.74
N ASP A 271 -20.59 3.16 -7.99
CA ASP A 271 -19.88 3.22 -6.71
C ASP A 271 -18.40 3.56 -6.90
N LYS A 272 -17.78 3.00 -7.94
CA LYS A 272 -16.39 3.32 -8.30
C LYS A 272 -16.24 4.75 -8.80
N ARG A 273 -17.20 5.23 -9.62
CA ARG A 273 -17.27 6.63 -10.03
C ARG A 273 -17.32 7.56 -8.82
N LYS A 274 -18.26 7.33 -7.89
CA LYS A 274 -18.40 8.12 -6.66
C LYS A 274 -17.13 8.12 -5.81
N LEU A 275 -16.48 6.95 -5.69
CA LEU A 275 -15.21 6.83 -4.97
C LEU A 275 -14.13 7.71 -5.59
N ILE A 276 -13.94 7.65 -6.92
CA ILE A 276 -12.94 8.45 -7.63
C ILE A 276 -13.25 9.94 -7.56
N GLU A 277 -14.51 10.32 -7.75
CA GLU A 277 -14.95 11.71 -7.63
C GLU A 277 -14.73 12.27 -6.23
N SER A 278 -14.85 11.44 -5.17
CA SER A 278 -14.56 11.84 -3.79
C SER A 278 -13.10 12.26 -3.56
N TYR A 279 -12.17 11.82 -4.40
CA TYR A 279 -10.76 12.26 -4.39
C TYR A 279 -10.52 13.53 -5.21
N GLY A 280 -11.58 14.17 -5.71
CA GLY A 280 -11.50 15.38 -6.54
C GLY A 280 -11.06 15.12 -7.97
N ILE A 281 -11.21 13.89 -8.46
CA ILE A 281 -10.90 13.49 -9.84
C ILE A 281 -12.19 13.53 -10.65
N LYS A 282 -12.24 14.39 -11.67
CA LYS A 282 -13.43 14.60 -12.50
C LYS A 282 -13.43 13.77 -13.79
N ASP A 283 -12.24 13.48 -14.31
CA ASP A 283 -12.06 12.72 -15.54
C ASP A 283 -12.25 11.23 -15.23
N PHE A 284 -13.50 10.74 -15.24
CA PHE A 284 -13.84 9.32 -15.11
C PHE A 284 -14.51 8.82 -16.39
N ILE A 285 -13.90 7.80 -17.00
CA ILE A 285 -14.35 7.15 -18.22
C ILE A 285 -14.90 5.77 -17.86
N ASP A 286 -16.19 5.54 -18.11
CA ASP A 286 -16.75 4.19 -18.04
C ASP A 286 -16.36 3.41 -19.29
N PHE A 287 -15.63 2.31 -19.12
CA PHE A 287 -15.22 1.48 -20.25
C PHE A 287 -16.39 0.77 -20.95
N LYS A 288 -17.58 0.73 -20.32
CA LYS A 288 -18.81 0.25 -20.97
C LYS A 288 -19.45 1.26 -21.91
N ASP A 289 -19.11 2.55 -21.77
CA ASP A 289 -19.67 3.61 -22.61
C ASP A 289 -18.96 3.71 -23.99
N GLY A 290 -18.26 2.64 -24.40
CA GLY A 290 -17.53 2.56 -25.67
C GLY A 290 -16.28 3.43 -25.74
N ASN A 291 -15.81 3.64 -26.98
CA ASN A 291 -14.57 4.28 -27.43
C ASN A 291 -13.76 5.03 -26.35
N ILE A 292 -12.99 4.25 -25.58
CA ILE A 292 -12.20 4.72 -24.43
C ILE A 292 -11.10 5.67 -24.90
N ARG A 293 -10.44 5.29 -26.01
CA ARG A 293 -9.35 6.06 -26.61
C ARG A 293 -9.77 7.48 -26.95
N ASP A 294 -10.89 7.67 -27.64
CA ASP A 294 -11.32 9.01 -28.04
C ASP A 294 -11.67 9.89 -26.83
N LYS A 295 -12.19 9.30 -25.75
CA LYS A 295 -12.43 10.02 -24.49
C LYS A 295 -11.13 10.42 -23.80
N VAL A 296 -10.13 9.55 -23.80
CA VAL A 296 -8.79 9.89 -23.28
C VAL A 296 -8.17 11.01 -24.11
N LEU A 297 -8.26 10.95 -25.43
CA LEU A 297 -7.77 11.99 -26.33
C LEU A 297 -8.50 13.31 -26.09
N ALA A 298 -9.84 13.30 -25.99
CA ALA A 298 -10.62 14.49 -25.68
C ALA A 298 -10.22 15.10 -24.32
N ALA A 299 -9.98 14.26 -23.30
CA ALA A 299 -9.50 14.71 -21.98
C ALA A 299 -8.05 15.22 -22.01
N THR A 300 -7.29 15.03 -23.09
CA THR A 300 -5.88 15.40 -23.21
C THR A 300 -5.61 16.29 -24.43
N ASP A 301 -6.59 17.10 -24.81
CA ASP A 301 -6.49 18.08 -25.90
C ASP A 301 -6.07 17.44 -27.23
N GLY A 302 -6.52 16.20 -27.47
CA GLY A 302 -6.22 15.41 -28.66
C GLY A 302 -4.80 14.84 -28.70
N ARG A 303 -3.96 15.10 -27.69
CA ARG A 303 -2.54 14.74 -27.72
C ARG A 303 -2.23 13.36 -27.14
N GLY A 304 -3.08 12.84 -26.26
CA GLY A 304 -2.79 11.67 -25.44
C GLY A 304 -2.18 12.00 -24.08
N ALA A 305 -2.16 11.01 -23.20
CA ALA A 305 -1.63 11.12 -21.86
C ALA A 305 -0.12 10.96 -21.79
N HIS A 306 0.48 11.51 -20.74
CA HIS A 306 1.91 11.40 -20.50
C HIS A 306 2.28 9.99 -20.00
N ALA A 307 1.36 9.34 -19.29
CA ALA A 307 1.49 7.95 -18.93
C ALA A 307 0.15 7.21 -18.88
N THR A 308 0.22 5.90 -19.05
CA THR A 308 -0.83 4.96 -18.69
C THR A 308 -0.26 4.04 -17.61
N VAL A 309 -0.86 4.01 -16.41
CA VAL A 309 -0.48 3.11 -15.32
C VAL A 309 -1.56 2.05 -15.17
N VAL A 310 -1.29 0.84 -15.66
CA VAL A 310 -2.29 -0.24 -15.72
C VAL A 310 -2.26 -1.03 -14.42
N VAL A 311 -3.31 -0.89 -13.63
CA VAL A 311 -3.50 -1.60 -12.34
C VAL A 311 -4.67 -2.57 -12.36
N ALA A 312 -5.39 -2.64 -13.48
CA ALA A 312 -6.45 -3.61 -13.71
C ALA A 312 -5.90 -5.04 -13.73
N SER A 313 -6.75 -5.99 -13.32
CA SER A 313 -6.43 -7.41 -13.24
C SER A 313 -6.97 -8.21 -14.44
N ASN A 314 -7.36 -7.54 -15.52
CA ASN A 314 -7.81 -8.17 -16.76
C ASN A 314 -6.80 -7.90 -17.89
N PRO A 315 -6.58 -8.85 -18.82
CA PRO A 315 -5.66 -8.64 -19.93
C PRO A 315 -6.06 -7.48 -20.84
N GLU A 316 -7.36 -7.27 -21.07
CA GLU A 316 -7.89 -6.30 -22.04
C GLU A 316 -7.50 -4.85 -21.69
N ALA A 317 -7.26 -4.55 -20.41
CA ALA A 317 -6.77 -3.23 -20.00
C ALA A 317 -5.38 -2.89 -20.55
N TYR A 318 -4.60 -3.88 -20.99
CA TYR A 318 -3.30 -3.67 -21.63
C TYR A 318 -3.39 -3.43 -23.14
N ASP A 319 -4.45 -3.90 -23.79
CA ASP A 319 -4.60 -3.82 -25.26
C ASP A 319 -4.58 -2.37 -25.75
N ASP A 320 -5.32 -1.49 -25.06
CA ASP A 320 -5.44 -0.08 -25.42
C ASP A 320 -4.37 0.82 -24.77
N ALA A 321 -3.54 0.29 -23.86
CA ALA A 321 -2.71 1.10 -22.97
C ALA A 321 -1.74 2.05 -23.70
N LEU A 322 -1.17 1.59 -24.82
CA LEU A 322 -0.30 2.39 -25.69
C LEU A 322 -1.06 3.41 -26.53
N SER A 323 -2.31 3.10 -26.90
CA SER A 323 -3.13 3.96 -27.76
C SER A 323 -3.53 5.29 -27.10
N PHE A 324 -3.44 5.34 -25.77
CA PHE A 324 -3.72 6.50 -24.94
C PHE A 324 -2.56 7.49 -24.88
N LEU A 325 -1.36 7.10 -25.30
CA LEU A 325 -0.15 7.89 -25.09
C LEU A 325 0.00 9.01 -26.10
N ARG A 326 0.65 10.09 -25.63
CA ARG A 326 1.29 11.10 -26.46
C ARG A 326 2.73 10.69 -26.83
N PRO A 327 3.40 11.40 -27.76
CA PRO A 327 4.84 11.24 -27.97
C PRO A 327 5.66 11.40 -26.67
N HIS A 328 6.64 10.51 -26.48
CA HIS A 328 7.46 10.33 -25.27
C HIS A 328 6.69 9.82 -24.04
N GLY A 329 5.45 9.38 -24.20
CA GLY A 329 4.65 8.81 -23.13
C GLY A 329 5.14 7.43 -22.68
N ALA A 330 4.68 7.00 -21.50
CA ALA A 330 5.05 5.71 -20.91
C ALA A 330 3.83 4.86 -20.52
N VAL A 331 3.86 3.58 -20.89
CA VAL A 331 3.03 2.56 -20.22
C VAL A 331 3.81 2.00 -19.04
N VAL A 332 3.23 2.08 -17.85
CA VAL A 332 3.73 1.43 -16.63
C VAL A 332 2.84 0.23 -16.31
N MET A 333 3.41 -0.96 -16.44
CA MET A 333 2.73 -2.24 -16.19
C MET A 333 2.86 -2.59 -14.71
N VAL A 334 1.73 -2.76 -14.03
CA VAL A 334 1.67 -3.05 -12.58
C VAL A 334 0.81 -4.27 -12.31
N GLY A 335 -0.41 -4.29 -12.84
CA GLY A 335 -1.30 -5.44 -12.72
C GLY A 335 -0.68 -6.68 -13.37
N LEU A 336 -0.86 -7.85 -12.76
CA LEU A 336 -0.32 -9.13 -13.25
C LEU A 336 -1.44 -10.09 -13.68
N PRO A 337 -2.31 -9.74 -14.65
CA PRO A 337 -3.25 -10.73 -15.19
C PRO A 337 -2.49 -11.87 -15.87
N LYS A 338 -3.02 -13.08 -15.72
CA LYS A 338 -2.50 -14.25 -16.44
C LYS A 338 -2.58 -14.01 -17.95
N ASP A 339 -1.53 -14.41 -18.68
CA ASP A 339 -1.43 -14.36 -20.15
C ASP A 339 -1.54 -12.97 -20.79
N ALA A 340 -1.52 -11.89 -19.99
CA ALA A 340 -1.57 -10.52 -20.49
C ALA A 340 -0.29 -10.12 -21.23
N LYS A 341 -0.45 -9.36 -22.31
CA LYS A 341 0.64 -8.87 -23.14
C LYS A 341 0.39 -7.42 -23.52
N VAL A 342 1.47 -6.65 -23.65
CA VAL A 342 1.43 -5.35 -24.31
C VAL A 342 1.88 -5.54 -25.75
N THR A 343 0.98 -5.27 -26.70
CA THR A 343 1.30 -5.33 -28.13
C THR A 343 1.64 -3.93 -28.63
N ALA A 344 2.90 -3.73 -29.03
CA ALA A 344 3.39 -2.44 -29.50
C ALA A 344 3.67 -2.46 -31.00
N ASP A 345 3.03 -1.57 -31.76
CA ASP A 345 3.43 -1.30 -33.14
C ASP A 345 4.83 -0.67 -33.14
N VAL A 346 5.77 -1.28 -33.86
CA VAL A 346 7.19 -0.89 -33.86
C VAL A 346 7.35 0.50 -34.47
N LEU A 347 6.73 0.76 -35.63
CA LEU A 347 6.89 2.03 -36.32
C LEU A 347 6.36 3.18 -35.47
N GLY A 348 5.12 3.07 -34.98
CA GLY A 348 4.49 4.06 -34.11
C GLY A 348 5.22 4.25 -32.79
N SER A 349 5.72 3.18 -32.17
CA SER A 349 6.46 3.27 -30.91
C SER A 349 7.82 3.95 -31.07
N VAL A 350 8.52 3.67 -32.18
CA VAL A 350 9.81 4.30 -32.50
C VAL A 350 9.62 5.77 -32.84
N LEU A 351 8.69 6.12 -33.74
CA LEU A 351 8.45 7.50 -34.16
C LEU A 351 7.98 8.39 -33.00
N ASN A 352 7.21 7.84 -32.07
CA ASN A 352 6.74 8.57 -30.89
C ASN A 352 7.63 8.38 -29.66
N ALA A 353 8.72 7.62 -29.74
CA ALA A 353 9.62 7.32 -28.63
C ALA A 353 8.88 6.85 -27.34
N HIS A 354 7.92 5.95 -27.50
CA HIS A 354 7.17 5.40 -26.37
C HIS A 354 8.05 4.56 -25.44
N ARG A 355 7.72 4.56 -24.15
CA ARG A 355 8.38 3.74 -23.12
C ARG A 355 7.40 2.68 -22.60
N ILE A 356 7.85 1.44 -22.47
CA ILE A 356 7.08 0.35 -21.84
C ILE A 356 7.89 -0.14 -20.66
N ILE A 357 7.34 -0.02 -19.45
CA ILE A 357 8.08 -0.17 -18.19
C ILE A 357 7.34 -1.14 -17.28
N GLY A 358 8.04 -2.17 -16.80
CA GLY A 358 7.53 -3.00 -15.70
C GLY A 358 7.79 -2.30 -14.36
N SER A 359 6.76 -2.21 -13.51
CA SER A 359 6.88 -1.73 -12.14
C SER A 359 6.34 -2.77 -11.17
N TYR A 360 7.23 -3.37 -10.37
CA TYR A 360 6.88 -4.38 -9.39
C TYR A 360 6.64 -3.75 -8.01
N VAL A 361 7.30 -4.24 -6.96
CA VAL A 361 7.20 -3.69 -5.60
C VAL A 361 8.15 -2.52 -5.38
N GLY A 362 7.77 -1.60 -4.49
CA GLY A 362 8.66 -0.53 -4.05
C GLY A 362 9.72 -1.01 -3.05
N ASN A 363 10.83 -0.29 -2.99
CA ASN A 363 11.92 -0.58 -2.07
C ASN A 363 11.67 -0.02 -0.66
N ARG A 364 12.69 -0.11 0.21
CA ARG A 364 12.63 0.42 1.59
C ARG A 364 12.29 1.91 1.63
N GLN A 365 12.91 2.71 0.77
CA GLN A 365 12.68 4.15 0.71
C GLN A 365 11.28 4.50 0.15
N ASP A 366 10.84 3.82 -0.91
CA ASP A 366 9.50 3.98 -1.48
C ASP A 366 8.41 3.73 -0.42
N SER A 367 8.65 2.76 0.46
CA SER A 367 7.72 2.41 1.54
C SER A 367 7.60 3.51 2.60
N ILE A 368 8.72 4.13 2.97
CA ILE A 368 8.74 5.27 3.89
C ILE A 368 8.01 6.47 3.29
N GLU A 369 8.24 6.76 2.02
CA GLU A 369 7.63 7.88 1.31
C GLU A 369 6.11 7.69 1.18
N ALA A 370 5.67 6.50 0.74
CA ALA A 370 4.26 6.16 0.61
C ALA A 370 3.49 6.34 1.94
N LEU A 371 4.01 5.75 3.04
CA LEU A 371 3.39 5.89 4.35
C LEU A 371 3.38 7.33 4.87
N LYS A 372 4.41 8.14 4.55
CA LYS A 372 4.44 9.56 4.94
C LYS A 372 3.36 10.38 4.23
N VAL A 373 3.12 10.14 2.95
CA VAL A 373 2.04 10.81 2.20
C VAL A 373 0.68 10.44 2.80
N ALA A 374 0.47 9.15 3.12
CA ALA A 374 -0.76 8.70 3.77
C ALA A 374 -0.94 9.31 5.18
N ALA A 375 0.13 9.36 5.98
CA ALA A 375 0.11 10.00 7.30
C ALA A 375 -0.19 11.52 7.21
N GLY A 376 0.27 12.18 6.14
CA GLY A 376 -0.07 13.57 5.82
C GLY A 376 -1.55 13.80 5.52
N GLY A 377 -2.30 12.74 5.19
CA GLY A 377 -3.73 12.78 4.89
C GLY A 377 -4.08 12.91 3.40
N ASP A 378 -3.08 12.94 2.51
CA ASP A 378 -3.29 13.01 1.06
C ASP A 378 -3.72 11.67 0.44
N VAL A 379 -3.50 10.57 1.17
CA VAL A 379 -3.90 9.22 0.77
C VAL A 379 -4.63 8.54 1.91
N SER A 380 -5.82 8.01 1.61
CA SER A 380 -6.67 7.26 2.51
C SER A 380 -6.97 5.87 1.95
N THR A 381 -7.14 4.90 2.85
CA THR A 381 -7.48 3.52 2.50
C THR A 381 -8.98 3.31 2.62
N ASN A 382 -9.64 2.78 1.59
CA ASN A 382 -11.02 2.33 1.67
C ASN A 382 -11.07 0.82 1.94
N TYR A 383 -11.46 0.43 3.16
CA TYR A 383 -11.40 -0.96 3.61
C TYR A 383 -12.50 -1.33 4.62
N THR A 384 -12.74 -2.63 4.74
CA THR A 384 -13.48 -3.25 5.84
C THR A 384 -12.53 -4.03 6.75
N VAL A 385 -12.88 -4.13 8.03
CA VAL A 385 -12.14 -4.96 9.00
C VAL A 385 -12.93 -6.23 9.27
N GLU A 386 -12.27 -7.38 9.17
CA GLU A 386 -12.81 -8.69 9.46
C GLU A 386 -11.86 -9.47 10.39
N LYS A 387 -12.28 -10.62 10.92
CA LYS A 387 -11.41 -11.43 11.79
C LYS A 387 -10.43 -12.27 10.97
N LEU A 388 -9.23 -12.52 11.51
CA LEU A 388 -8.22 -13.39 10.89
C LEU A 388 -8.75 -14.76 10.47
N ASP A 389 -9.59 -15.39 11.30
CA ASP A 389 -10.18 -16.70 11.01
C ASP A 389 -11.18 -16.69 9.84
N ASN A 390 -11.62 -15.50 9.38
CA ASN A 390 -12.51 -15.36 8.23
C ASN A 390 -11.78 -15.32 6.88
N LEU A 391 -10.45 -15.42 6.85
CA LEU A 391 -9.66 -15.42 5.61
C LEU A 391 -10.18 -16.40 4.54
N PRO A 392 -10.59 -17.66 4.85
CA PRO A 392 -11.12 -18.57 3.84
C PRO A 392 -12.32 -17.98 3.08
N ASN A 393 -13.25 -17.35 3.79
CA ASN A 393 -14.41 -16.70 3.17
C ASN A 393 -14.03 -15.43 2.39
N VAL A 394 -12.99 -14.71 2.84
CA VAL A 394 -12.45 -13.57 2.07
C VAL A 394 -11.93 -14.05 0.72
N PHE A 395 -11.19 -15.16 0.67
CA PHE A 395 -10.69 -15.74 -0.58
C PHE A 395 -11.82 -16.22 -1.50
N GLU A 396 -12.86 -16.85 -0.96
CA GLU A 396 -14.06 -17.22 -1.73
C GLU A 396 -14.72 -15.99 -2.38
N ARG A 397 -14.88 -14.89 -1.61
CA ARG A 397 -15.46 -13.64 -2.14
C ARG A 397 -14.55 -12.96 -3.16
N MET A 398 -13.23 -13.06 -3.01
CA MET A 398 -12.27 -12.55 -4.00
C MET A 398 -12.40 -13.30 -5.32
N GLU A 399 -12.40 -14.63 -5.27
CA GLU A 399 -12.54 -15.46 -6.46
C GLU A 399 -13.88 -15.22 -7.17
N ALA A 400 -14.96 -15.01 -6.40
CA ALA A 400 -16.27 -14.68 -6.95
C ALA A 400 -16.38 -13.22 -7.47
N GLY A 401 -15.35 -12.39 -7.32
CA GLY A 401 -15.38 -10.97 -7.70
C GLY A 401 -16.36 -10.13 -6.88
N LYS A 402 -16.70 -10.57 -5.66
CA LYS A 402 -17.73 -9.97 -4.80
C LYS A 402 -17.17 -9.06 -3.68
N LEU A 403 -15.86 -8.84 -3.64
CA LEU A 403 -15.28 -7.89 -2.69
C LEU A 403 -15.47 -6.45 -3.16
N ALA A 404 -16.13 -5.65 -2.32
CA ALA A 404 -16.14 -4.20 -2.44
C ALA A 404 -14.98 -3.61 -1.61
N GLY A 405 -14.04 -2.93 -2.27
CA GLY A 405 -12.89 -2.31 -1.61
C GLY A 405 -11.84 -3.31 -1.12
N ARG A 406 -11.08 -2.92 -0.09
CA ARG A 406 -10.04 -3.74 0.53
C ARG A 406 -10.57 -4.44 1.78
N VAL A 407 -10.07 -5.64 2.07
CA VAL A 407 -10.28 -6.32 3.35
C VAL A 407 -9.00 -6.26 4.17
N VAL A 408 -9.15 -5.96 5.45
CA VAL A 408 -8.09 -6.00 6.46
C VAL A 408 -8.53 -6.95 7.57
N LEU A 409 -7.69 -7.89 7.95
CA LEU A 409 -7.96 -8.81 9.04
C LEU A 409 -7.41 -8.26 10.34
N ASP A 410 -8.20 -8.35 11.41
CA ASP A 410 -7.77 -8.13 12.79
C ASP A 410 -7.06 -9.37 13.31
N CYS A 411 -5.81 -9.19 13.73
CA CYS A 411 -4.91 -10.26 14.18
C CYS A 411 -4.89 -10.41 15.71
N ALA A 412 -5.81 -9.79 16.47
CA ALA A 412 -5.82 -9.92 17.92
C ALA A 412 -6.01 -11.33 18.45
#